data_AF-Q7XT06-F1
#
_entry.id   AF-Q7XT06-F1
#
_cell.length_a   1.000
_cell.length_b   1.000
_cell.length_c   1.000
_cell.angle_alpha   90.00
_cell.angle_beta   90.00
_cell.angle_gamma   90.00
#
_symmetry.space_group_name_H-M   'P 1'
#
loop_
_entity.id
_entity.type
_entity.pdbx_description
1 polymer ?
#
loop_
_entity_poly.entity_id
_entity_poly.type
_entity_poly.pdbx_seq_one_letter_code
_entity_poly.pdbx_strand_id
1 'polypeptide(L)'
;MAEDFGAFMERFVLPPPPPPSSQQLPLHGLTFAIKDIFDIAGRVTGFGNPDWARTHAPAAATSPVVLAALAAGATSLGTTIMDEMAYSIYGENAHYGTPANPCAPGRVPGGSSSGSAVAVAANLVDFSLGTDTGGSVRVPAAYCGIFGLRTSHGLVSAQNVIPMAQMFDTVGWFARDLSTLSRVTKVLLPLPDDTVKHPTHVTIPMDCFQILGSPDDHTYQIVNASVAKKFGSHAIDNANLGDFVSDNVPSIGKFIADFSESELPSVPALSVISHVMFSLLRSQFKANHAEWVNSVKPNLGPGLRENIHGAVASGDDEPLEEFLAVRAEFKSALAALLKAIFIYF
;
A
#
# COMPACT_ATOMS: atom_id res chain seq x y z
N MET A 1 -15.50 24.03 3.41
CA MET A 1 -14.43 23.02 3.42
C MET A 1 -13.11 23.74 3.56
N ALA A 2 -12.13 23.18 4.27
CA ALA A 2 -10.77 23.71 4.24
C ALA A 2 -10.30 23.83 2.78
N GLU A 3 -9.49 24.84 2.44
CA GLU A 3 -9.01 25.09 1.06
C GLU A 3 -8.27 23.88 0.45
N ASP A 4 -7.91 22.89 1.27
CA ASP A 4 -7.09 21.75 0.92
C ASP A 4 -7.75 20.40 1.15
N PHE A 5 -9.07 20.39 1.35
CA PHE A 5 -9.84 19.17 1.61
C PHE A 5 -9.38 18.42 2.89
N GLY A 6 -8.60 19.06 3.76
CA GLY A 6 -7.98 18.40 4.92
C GLY A 6 -6.93 17.37 4.51
N ALA A 7 -6.30 17.51 3.34
CA ALA A 7 -5.33 16.51 2.87
C ALA A 7 -3.97 16.57 3.61
N PHE A 8 -3.57 17.76 4.06
CA PHE A 8 -2.24 18.01 4.61
C PHE A 8 -2.23 17.95 6.14
N MET A 9 -1.21 17.29 6.68
CA MET A 9 -0.83 17.33 8.08
C MET A 9 -0.05 18.61 8.39
N GLU A 10 1.05 18.81 7.66
CA GLU A 10 1.88 19.99 7.72
C GLU A 10 2.17 20.47 6.30
N ARG A 11 2.09 21.77 6.08
CA ARG A 11 2.47 22.40 4.81
C ARG A 11 3.83 23.06 4.91
N PHE A 12 4.71 22.69 4.00
CA PHE A 12 6.00 23.32 3.82
C PHE A 12 6.49 23.07 2.41
N VAL A 13 7.36 23.94 1.91
CA VAL A 13 8.01 23.73 0.62
C VAL A 13 9.37 23.08 0.85
N LEU A 14 9.55 21.89 0.29
CA LEU A 14 10.85 21.24 0.20
C LEU A 14 11.27 21.24 -1.28
N PRO A 15 12.12 22.21 -1.70
CA PRO A 15 12.48 22.38 -3.10
C PRO A 15 13.48 21.31 -3.56
N PRO A 16 13.57 21.03 -4.87
CA PRO A 16 14.63 20.20 -5.42
C PRO A 16 16.00 20.87 -5.21
N PRO A 17 17.10 20.09 -5.17
CA PRO A 17 18.44 20.66 -5.20
C PRO A 17 18.69 21.42 -6.51
N PRO A 18 19.66 22.35 -6.54
CA PRO A 18 20.03 23.05 -7.78
C PRO A 18 20.38 22.04 -8.89
N PRO A 19 19.88 22.23 -10.13
CA PRO A 19 20.12 21.29 -11.21
C PRO A 19 21.63 21.28 -11.56
N PRO A 20 22.22 20.10 -11.79
CA PRO A 20 23.64 19.96 -12.10
C PRO A 20 24.02 20.47 -13.50
N SER A 21 23.06 20.70 -14.40
CA SER A 21 23.27 21.21 -15.76
C SER A 21 22.02 21.96 -16.27
N SER A 22 22.07 22.54 -17.47
CA SER A 22 20.91 23.14 -18.15
C SER A 22 19.88 22.11 -18.65
N GLN A 23 20.05 20.83 -18.34
CA GLN A 23 19.14 19.78 -18.75
C GLN A 23 17.91 19.76 -17.84
N GLN A 24 16.73 19.74 -18.44
CA GLN A 24 15.47 19.65 -17.71
C GLN A 24 15.36 18.30 -17.02
N LEU A 25 15.23 18.30 -15.69
CA LEU A 25 15.09 17.09 -14.90
C LEU A 25 13.73 16.40 -15.16
N PRO A 26 13.61 15.07 -15.02
CA PRO A 26 12.42 14.33 -15.46
C PRO A 26 11.11 14.72 -14.79
N LEU A 27 11.15 15.21 -13.55
CA LEU A 27 10.00 15.69 -12.77
C LEU A 27 10.03 17.20 -12.55
N HIS A 28 10.85 17.94 -13.31
CA HIS A 28 10.93 19.39 -13.20
C HIS A 28 9.54 20.03 -13.38
N GLY A 29 9.21 20.95 -12.46
CA GLY A 29 7.93 21.65 -12.44
C GLY A 29 6.77 20.87 -11.84
N LEU A 30 6.96 19.59 -11.47
CA LEU A 30 5.95 18.82 -10.75
C LEU A 30 6.04 19.06 -9.24
N THR A 31 4.88 18.98 -8.60
CA THR A 31 4.70 19.08 -7.16
C THR A 31 4.27 17.74 -6.58
N PHE A 32 4.67 17.46 -5.33
CA PHE A 32 4.24 16.24 -4.65
C PHE A 32 4.01 16.39 -3.15
N ALA A 33 3.22 15.47 -2.60
CA ALA A 33 3.00 15.37 -1.15
C ALA A 33 3.58 14.05 -0.61
N ILE A 34 3.95 14.05 0.67
CA ILE A 34 4.62 12.93 1.33
C ILE A 34 3.71 12.39 2.43
N LYS A 35 3.33 11.11 2.42
CA LYS A 35 2.63 10.52 3.58
C LYS A 35 3.44 10.70 4.86
N ASP A 36 2.78 11.01 5.98
CA ASP A 36 3.41 11.23 7.31
C ASP A 36 3.98 9.96 7.98
N ILE A 37 4.67 9.15 7.18
CA ILE A 37 5.38 7.92 7.56
C ILE A 37 6.80 7.88 6.97
N PHE A 38 7.09 8.75 6.00
CA PHE A 38 8.42 8.90 5.42
C PHE A 38 9.20 9.96 6.19
N ASP A 39 10.42 9.61 6.60
CA ASP A 39 11.29 10.55 7.28
C ASP A 39 11.79 11.65 6.34
N ILE A 40 11.90 12.86 6.91
CA ILE A 40 12.52 14.03 6.28
C ILE A 40 13.52 14.59 7.28
N ALA A 41 14.78 14.73 6.87
CA ALA A 41 15.85 15.17 7.75
C ALA A 41 15.51 16.48 8.47
N GLY A 42 15.68 16.50 9.79
CA GLY A 42 15.39 17.65 10.64
C GLY A 42 13.91 17.85 10.97
N ARG A 43 13.00 16.95 10.54
CA ARG A 43 11.57 16.96 10.88
C ARG A 43 11.20 15.71 11.65
N VAL A 44 10.21 15.83 12.53
CA VAL A 44 9.61 14.69 13.24
C VAL A 44 8.55 14.09 12.33
N THR A 45 8.64 12.79 12.06
CA THR A 45 7.62 12.03 11.35
C THR A 45 6.50 11.64 12.31
N GLY A 46 5.26 12.02 12.02
CA GLY A 46 4.16 11.93 13.00
C GLY A 46 3.47 10.57 13.08
N PHE A 47 3.60 9.72 12.06
CA PHE A 47 2.94 8.41 11.98
C PHE A 47 1.42 8.47 12.21
N GLY A 48 0.80 9.62 11.90
CA GLY A 48 -0.61 9.86 12.15
C GLY A 48 -1.03 9.88 13.63
N ASN A 49 -0.09 10.05 14.58
CA ASN A 49 -0.38 10.15 16.02
C ASN A 49 0.43 11.27 16.71
N PRO A 50 -0.20 12.19 17.46
CA PRO A 50 0.51 13.29 18.12
C PRO A 50 1.42 12.86 19.27
N ASP A 51 1.09 11.79 20.00
CA ASP A 51 1.98 11.21 21.02
C ASP A 51 3.22 10.59 20.41
N TRP A 52 3.12 9.99 19.22
CA TRP A 52 4.27 9.49 18.47
C TRP A 52 5.21 10.65 18.14
N ALA A 53 4.69 11.72 17.54
CA ALA A 53 5.48 12.91 17.25
C ALA A 53 6.11 13.52 18.52
N ARG A 54 5.39 13.54 19.64
CA ARG A 54 5.87 14.09 20.91
C ARG A 54 7.06 13.30 21.50
N THR A 55 7.12 11.99 21.28
CA THR A 55 8.16 11.13 21.89
C THR A 55 9.34 10.82 20.97
N HIS A 56 9.26 11.18 19.69
CA HIS A 56 10.32 10.91 18.73
C HIS A 56 11.11 12.17 18.37
N ALA A 57 12.42 12.02 18.21
CA ALA A 57 13.30 13.10 17.76
C ALA A 57 13.13 13.35 16.25
N PRO A 58 13.52 14.54 15.75
CA PRO A 58 13.59 14.77 14.32
C PRO A 58 14.47 13.74 13.62
N ALA A 59 14.06 13.31 12.43
CA ALA A 59 14.78 12.30 11.66
C ALA A 59 16.19 12.77 11.27
N ALA A 60 17.17 11.87 11.35
CA ALA A 60 18.55 12.16 10.98
C ALA A 60 18.75 12.23 9.46
N ALA A 61 17.90 11.55 8.69
CA ALA A 61 18.02 11.46 7.24
C ALA A 61 16.64 11.42 6.58
N THR A 62 16.56 11.95 5.35
CA THR A 62 15.36 11.87 4.52
C THR A 62 15.27 10.49 3.87
N SER A 63 14.07 9.96 3.68
CA SER A 63 13.86 8.70 2.96
C SER A 63 14.43 8.76 1.53
N PRO A 64 15.12 7.72 1.04
CA PRO A 64 15.71 7.71 -0.30
C PRO A 64 14.71 7.96 -1.43
N VAL A 65 13.45 7.49 -1.30
CA VAL A 65 12.42 7.72 -2.33
C VAL A 65 12.00 9.19 -2.40
N VAL A 66 11.95 9.88 -1.26
CA VAL A 66 11.70 11.33 -1.21
C VAL A 66 12.87 12.08 -1.85
N LEU A 67 14.11 11.70 -1.50
CA LEU A 67 15.31 12.29 -2.11
C LEU A 67 15.37 12.06 -3.63
N ALA A 68 14.96 10.89 -4.11
CA ALA A 68 14.91 10.59 -5.55
C ALA A 68 13.92 11.49 -6.30
N ALA A 69 12.74 11.72 -5.73
CA ALA A 69 11.76 12.65 -6.30
C ALA A 69 12.29 14.09 -6.37
N LEU A 70 12.92 14.56 -5.29
CA LEU A 70 13.55 15.89 -5.23
C LEU A 70 14.70 16.00 -6.23
N ALA A 71 15.60 15.02 -6.28
CA ALA A 71 16.74 15.00 -7.20
C ALA A 71 16.31 14.98 -8.67
N ALA A 72 15.11 14.45 -8.97
CA ALA A 72 14.51 14.50 -10.31
C ALA A 72 13.76 15.82 -10.61
N GLY A 73 13.85 16.82 -9.73
CA GLY A 73 13.35 18.17 -9.97
C GLY A 73 11.93 18.45 -9.47
N ALA A 74 11.30 17.52 -8.75
CA ALA A 74 10.00 17.74 -8.14
C ALA A 74 10.13 18.58 -6.85
N THR A 75 9.09 19.34 -6.52
CA THR A 75 8.99 20.12 -5.27
C THR A 75 7.96 19.49 -4.34
N SER A 76 8.32 19.19 -3.09
CA SER A 76 7.31 18.72 -2.13
C SER A 76 6.59 19.90 -1.46
N LEU A 77 5.28 19.76 -1.26
CA LEU A 77 4.40 20.77 -0.64
C LEU A 77 3.97 20.42 0.78
N GLY A 78 4.55 19.38 1.38
CA GLY A 78 4.33 19.03 2.78
C GLY A 78 4.00 17.56 3.00
N THR A 79 3.60 17.25 4.23
CA THR A 79 3.18 15.91 4.65
C THR A 79 1.66 15.78 4.67
N THR A 80 1.16 14.59 4.39
CA THR A 80 -0.29 14.33 4.30
C THR A 80 -0.82 13.52 5.47
N ILE A 81 -2.08 13.77 5.82
CA ILE A 81 -2.81 12.94 6.79
C ILE A 81 -2.78 11.47 6.35
N MET A 82 -2.74 10.59 7.34
CA MET A 82 -2.83 9.15 7.18
C MET A 82 -3.64 8.53 8.32
N ASP A 83 -4.08 7.29 8.13
CA ASP A 83 -4.60 6.52 9.25
C ASP A 83 -3.51 6.38 10.32
N GLU A 84 -3.93 6.53 11.58
CA GLU A 84 -3.08 6.44 12.75
C GLU A 84 -2.29 5.12 12.76
N MET A 85 -0.96 5.23 12.87
CA MET A 85 0.01 4.13 12.84
C MET A 85 -0.10 3.22 11.59
N ALA A 86 -0.66 3.73 10.50
CA ALA A 86 -0.98 2.99 9.28
C ALA A 86 -1.86 1.74 9.49
N TYR A 87 -2.53 1.62 10.64
CA TYR A 87 -3.20 0.40 11.10
C TYR A 87 -4.72 0.44 10.81
N SER A 88 -5.08 0.92 9.62
CA SER A 88 -6.44 0.96 9.10
C SER A 88 -6.41 1.13 7.56
N ILE A 89 -7.57 1.01 6.94
CA ILE A 89 -7.78 1.25 5.50
C ILE A 89 -8.94 2.21 5.20
N TYR A 90 -9.53 2.85 6.22
CA TYR A 90 -10.70 3.70 6.05
C TYR A 90 -10.33 5.13 5.65
N GLY A 91 -9.19 5.65 6.09
CA GLY A 91 -8.76 7.01 5.83
C GLY A 91 -9.16 8.04 6.88
N GLU A 92 -9.58 7.58 8.07
CA GLU A 92 -10.02 8.41 9.19
C GLU A 92 -8.91 8.55 10.23
N ASN A 93 -8.78 9.74 10.81
CA ASN A 93 -7.84 10.01 11.88
C ASN A 93 -8.51 10.83 12.98
N ALA A 94 -8.53 10.33 14.21
CA ALA A 94 -9.21 10.97 15.33
C ALA A 94 -8.56 12.29 15.77
N HIS A 95 -7.26 12.46 15.50
CA HIS A 95 -6.47 13.63 15.94
C HIS A 95 -6.45 14.73 14.88
N TYR A 96 -6.39 14.33 13.62
CA TYR A 96 -6.17 15.25 12.49
C TYR A 96 -7.39 15.39 11.56
N GLY A 97 -8.43 14.57 11.78
CA GLY A 97 -9.65 14.55 10.97
C GLY A 97 -9.56 13.61 9.77
N THR A 98 -10.66 13.53 9.02
CA THR A 98 -10.78 12.70 7.81
C THR A 98 -10.69 13.59 6.58
N PRO A 99 -9.70 13.39 5.68
CA PRO A 99 -9.63 14.10 4.41
C PRO A 99 -10.90 13.93 3.58
N ALA A 100 -11.45 15.02 3.05
CA ALA A 100 -12.69 15.00 2.28
C ALA A 100 -12.46 14.40 0.88
N ASN A 101 -13.11 13.28 0.58
CA ASN A 101 -13.02 12.64 -0.74
C ASN A 101 -13.66 13.54 -1.83
N PRO A 102 -12.89 14.07 -2.79
CA PRO A 102 -13.42 14.97 -3.82
C PRO A 102 -14.27 14.24 -4.87
N CYS A 103 -14.08 12.93 -5.04
CA CYS A 103 -14.82 12.11 -6.00
C CYS A 103 -16.12 11.55 -5.44
N ALA A 104 -16.25 11.49 -4.11
CA ALA A 104 -17.44 11.03 -3.42
C ALA A 104 -17.68 11.82 -2.12
N PRO A 105 -18.25 13.04 -2.21
CA PRO A 105 -18.49 13.89 -1.03
C PRO A 105 -19.29 13.17 0.06
N GLY A 106 -18.84 13.29 1.31
CA GLY A 106 -19.46 12.62 2.46
C GLY A 106 -19.11 11.14 2.61
N ARG A 107 -18.24 10.58 1.76
CA ARG A 107 -17.66 9.24 1.90
C ARG A 107 -16.20 9.35 2.31
N VAL A 108 -15.72 8.31 2.99
CA VAL A 108 -14.31 8.22 3.37
C VAL A 108 -13.41 8.14 2.13
N PRO A 109 -12.19 8.69 2.19
CA PRO A 109 -11.24 8.66 1.06
C PRO A 109 -10.54 7.31 0.92
N GLY A 110 -10.67 6.40 1.89
CA GLY A 110 -9.84 5.21 1.99
C GLY A 110 -8.49 5.52 2.62
N GLY A 111 -7.79 4.50 3.09
CA GLY A 111 -6.54 4.64 3.83
C GLY A 111 -5.61 3.43 3.66
N SER A 112 -4.44 3.41 4.28
CA SER A 112 -3.97 4.43 5.23
C SER A 112 -3.37 5.69 4.61
N SER A 113 -3.16 5.76 3.29
CA SER A 113 -2.60 6.96 2.61
C SER A 113 -3.69 7.96 2.18
N SER A 114 -4.60 8.31 3.10
CA SER A 114 -5.81 9.08 2.81
C SER A 114 -5.51 10.48 2.27
N GLY A 115 -4.71 11.26 2.99
CA GLY A 115 -4.35 12.61 2.57
C GLY A 115 -3.52 12.61 1.27
N SER A 116 -2.69 11.59 1.05
CA SER A 116 -1.91 11.43 -0.18
C SER A 116 -2.83 11.29 -1.41
N ALA A 117 -3.85 10.45 -1.31
CA ALA A 117 -4.82 10.26 -2.38
C ALA A 117 -5.70 11.50 -2.56
N VAL A 118 -6.20 12.12 -1.49
CA VAL A 118 -7.01 13.34 -1.59
C VAL A 118 -6.21 14.51 -2.18
N ALA A 119 -4.95 14.69 -1.79
CA ALA A 119 -4.10 15.75 -2.34
C ALA A 119 -3.94 15.64 -3.85
N VAL A 120 -3.82 14.41 -4.37
CA VAL A 120 -3.76 14.15 -5.80
C VAL A 120 -5.15 14.31 -6.42
N ALA A 121 -6.20 13.70 -5.88
CA ALA A 121 -7.55 13.77 -6.46
C ALA A 121 -8.10 15.21 -6.51
N ALA A 122 -7.76 16.05 -5.54
CA ALA A 122 -8.19 17.45 -5.45
C ALA A 122 -7.31 18.43 -6.25
N ASN A 123 -6.36 17.95 -7.08
CA ASN A 123 -5.42 18.80 -7.83
C ASN A 123 -4.53 19.71 -6.96
N LEU A 124 -4.23 19.31 -5.73
CA LEU A 124 -3.35 20.09 -4.85
C LEU A 124 -1.87 19.82 -5.12
N VAL A 125 -1.55 18.63 -5.65
CA VAL A 125 -0.22 18.21 -6.11
C VAL A 125 -0.36 17.35 -7.38
N ASP A 126 0.72 17.19 -8.14
CA ASP A 126 0.74 16.36 -9.35
C ASP A 126 0.81 14.86 -9.02
N PHE A 127 1.58 14.50 -8.00
CA PHE A 127 1.66 13.14 -7.47
C PHE A 127 1.83 13.12 -5.95
N SER A 128 1.76 11.96 -5.31
CA SER A 128 2.08 11.82 -3.88
C SER A 128 2.68 10.47 -3.58
N LEU A 129 3.45 10.40 -2.50
CA LEU A 129 4.06 9.16 -1.99
C LEU A 129 3.21 8.56 -0.88
N GLY A 130 3.07 7.24 -0.89
CA GLY A 130 2.35 6.48 0.12
C GLY A 130 2.98 5.11 0.38
N THR A 131 2.37 4.35 1.29
CA THR A 131 2.77 2.98 1.60
C THR A 131 1.56 2.06 1.51
N ASP A 132 1.76 0.83 1.05
CA ASP A 132 0.73 -0.20 0.85
C ASP A 132 1.16 -1.50 1.54
N THR A 133 0.67 -1.71 2.76
CA THR A 133 0.87 -2.97 3.51
C THR A 133 -0.23 -3.97 3.11
N GLY A 134 -1.49 -3.61 3.35
CA GLY A 134 -2.67 -4.42 3.04
C GLY A 134 -3.62 -3.79 2.01
N GLY A 135 -3.19 -2.75 1.27
CA GLY A 135 -4.07 -2.00 0.37
C GLY A 135 -3.92 -0.48 0.47
N SER A 136 -3.04 0.02 1.35
CA SER A 136 -2.99 1.43 1.73
C SER A 136 -2.58 2.43 0.64
N VAL A 137 -2.24 1.98 -0.58
CA VAL A 137 -2.20 2.81 -1.80
C VAL A 137 -3.39 2.51 -2.70
N ARG A 138 -3.65 1.22 -2.97
CA ARG A 138 -4.68 0.80 -3.94
C ARG A 138 -6.12 1.16 -3.51
N VAL A 139 -6.46 1.01 -2.23
CA VAL A 139 -7.77 1.32 -1.67
C VAL A 139 -8.09 2.82 -1.80
N PRO A 140 -7.27 3.74 -1.25
CA PRO A 140 -7.57 5.16 -1.39
C PRO A 140 -7.50 5.66 -2.84
N ALA A 141 -6.66 5.05 -3.70
CA ALA A 141 -6.66 5.37 -5.12
C ALA A 141 -8.01 5.03 -5.79
N ALA A 142 -8.55 3.84 -5.51
CA ALA A 142 -9.84 3.41 -6.02
C ALA A 142 -10.99 4.30 -5.52
N TYR A 143 -10.99 4.64 -4.23
CA TYR A 143 -12.05 5.47 -3.62
C TYR A 143 -12.00 6.92 -4.09
N CYS A 144 -10.80 7.45 -4.33
CA CYS A 144 -10.60 8.82 -4.82
C CYS A 144 -10.51 8.92 -6.35
N GLY A 145 -10.79 7.83 -7.10
CA GLY A 145 -10.86 7.86 -8.57
C GLY A 145 -9.56 8.25 -9.28
N ILE A 146 -8.40 7.86 -8.73
CA ILE A 146 -7.07 8.17 -9.26
C ILE A 146 -6.23 6.89 -9.44
N PHE A 147 -5.07 7.01 -10.11
CA PHE A 147 -4.14 5.89 -10.20
C PHE A 147 -3.29 5.80 -8.93
N GLY A 148 -3.16 4.58 -8.40
CA GLY A 148 -2.24 4.25 -7.30
C GLY A 148 -1.40 3.04 -7.68
N LEU A 149 -0.07 3.19 -7.65
CA LEU A 149 0.87 2.11 -7.91
C LEU A 149 1.46 1.60 -6.60
N ARG A 150 1.15 0.35 -6.25
CA ARG A 150 1.94 -0.44 -5.30
C ARG A 150 3.05 -1.14 -6.10
N THR A 151 4.32 -0.91 -5.76
CA THR A 151 5.41 -1.61 -6.45
C THR A 151 5.48 -3.07 -6.04
N SER A 152 6.35 -3.84 -6.68
CA SER A 152 6.73 -5.14 -6.14
C SER A 152 7.51 -4.94 -4.81
N HIS A 153 7.43 -5.92 -3.91
CA HIS A 153 7.93 -5.79 -2.54
C HIS A 153 9.45 -5.78 -2.50
N GLY A 154 10.04 -4.69 -2.00
CA GLY A 154 11.50 -4.53 -1.90
C GLY A 154 12.16 -3.92 -3.12
N LEU A 155 11.43 -3.70 -4.23
CA LEU A 155 11.98 -2.99 -5.40
C LEU A 155 12.30 -1.51 -5.13
N VAL A 156 11.50 -0.86 -4.28
CA VAL A 156 11.75 0.50 -3.80
C VAL A 156 12.12 0.42 -2.33
N SER A 157 13.23 1.04 -1.97
CA SER A 157 13.73 1.04 -0.60
C SER A 157 12.70 1.65 0.36
N ALA A 158 12.37 0.92 1.43
CA ALA A 158 11.59 1.41 2.56
C ALA A 158 12.49 1.98 3.68
N GLN A 159 13.73 2.34 3.37
CA GLN A 159 14.63 2.96 4.35
C GLN A 159 14.09 4.34 4.78
N ASN A 160 14.19 4.62 6.09
CA ASN A 160 13.63 5.80 6.74
C ASN A 160 12.12 5.97 6.44
N VAL A 161 11.41 4.84 6.47
CA VAL A 161 9.95 4.76 6.49
C VAL A 161 9.60 4.02 7.77
N ILE A 162 8.72 4.59 8.60
CA ILE A 162 8.32 3.94 9.86
C ILE A 162 7.64 2.61 9.50
N PRO A 163 8.11 1.47 10.04
CA PRO A 163 7.58 0.17 9.65
C PRO A 163 6.20 -0.06 10.27
N MET A 164 5.27 -0.57 9.49
CA MET A 164 4.01 -1.11 10.00
C MET A 164 4.13 -2.63 10.12
N ALA A 165 4.41 -3.31 9.00
CA ALA A 165 4.74 -4.72 8.93
C ALA A 165 5.67 -4.99 7.74
N GLN A 166 6.99 -5.02 7.98
CA GLN A 166 8.02 -5.03 6.94
C GLN A 166 7.91 -6.18 5.91
N MET A 167 7.29 -7.31 6.26
CA MET A 167 7.04 -8.42 5.34
C MET A 167 6.07 -8.06 4.20
N PHE A 168 5.34 -6.95 4.35
CA PHE A 168 4.28 -6.53 3.45
C PHE A 168 4.39 -5.05 3.06
N ASP A 169 5.03 -4.21 3.88
CA ASP A 169 5.21 -2.79 3.64
C ASP A 169 5.88 -2.54 2.30
N THR A 170 5.18 -1.79 1.45
CA THR A 170 5.61 -1.49 0.10
C THR A 170 5.43 -0.01 -0.18
N VAL A 171 6.46 0.67 -0.67
CA VAL A 171 6.36 2.07 -1.11
C VAL A 171 5.55 2.14 -2.40
N GLY A 172 4.71 3.17 -2.53
CA GLY A 172 3.92 3.42 -3.72
C GLY A 172 3.65 4.90 -3.92
N TRP A 173 2.96 5.22 -5.00
CA TRP A 173 2.61 6.60 -5.33
C TRP A 173 1.30 6.71 -6.10
N PHE A 174 0.77 7.92 -6.12
CA PHE A 174 -0.48 8.27 -6.74
C PHE A 174 -0.29 9.32 -7.83
N ALA A 175 -1.10 9.27 -8.88
CA ALA A 175 -1.23 10.33 -9.87
C ALA A 175 -2.64 10.34 -10.47
N ARG A 176 -3.09 11.48 -11.00
CA ARG A 176 -4.40 11.58 -11.68
C ARG A 176 -4.39 11.04 -13.10
N ASP A 177 -3.22 10.97 -13.72
CA ASP A 177 -3.06 10.53 -15.10
C ASP A 177 -1.85 9.60 -15.28
N LEU A 178 -1.92 8.75 -16.30
CA LEU A 178 -0.88 7.76 -16.60
C LEU A 178 0.44 8.39 -17.05
N SER A 179 0.43 9.60 -17.61
CA SER A 179 1.66 10.29 -18.05
C SER A 179 2.50 10.69 -16.83
N THR A 180 1.86 11.33 -15.85
CA THR A 180 2.48 11.68 -14.57
C THR A 180 2.90 10.43 -13.82
N LEU A 181 2.02 9.42 -13.71
CA LEU A 181 2.35 8.14 -13.08
C LEU A 181 3.60 7.51 -13.71
N SER A 182 3.65 7.45 -15.05
CA SER A 182 4.77 6.85 -15.79
C SER A 182 6.08 7.62 -15.58
N ARG A 183 6.04 8.96 -15.60
CA ARG A 183 7.22 9.80 -15.33
C ARG A 183 7.77 9.55 -13.93
N VAL A 184 6.91 9.50 -12.92
CA VAL A 184 7.30 9.21 -11.53
C VAL A 184 7.85 7.79 -11.43
N THR A 185 7.20 6.80 -12.05
CA THR A 185 7.66 5.41 -12.05
C THR A 185 9.06 5.26 -12.65
N LYS A 186 9.36 5.90 -13.78
CA LYS A 186 10.71 5.84 -14.39
C LYS A 186 11.82 6.37 -13.49
N VAL A 187 11.48 7.31 -12.59
CA VAL A 187 12.43 7.91 -11.65
C VAL A 187 12.57 7.08 -10.38
N LEU A 188 11.45 6.72 -9.75
CA LEU A 188 11.43 6.06 -8.45
C LEU A 188 11.64 4.56 -8.54
N LEU A 189 11.47 3.98 -9.73
CA LEU A 189 11.70 2.59 -10.06
C LEU A 189 12.56 2.50 -11.34
N PRO A 190 13.86 2.84 -11.26
CA PRO A 190 14.76 2.85 -12.42
C PRO A 190 15.17 1.41 -12.78
N LEU A 191 14.21 0.63 -13.27
CA LEU A 191 14.50 -0.68 -13.86
C LEU A 191 15.25 -0.48 -15.19
N PRO A 192 16.21 -1.35 -15.53
CA PRO A 192 16.89 -1.29 -16.83
C PRO A 192 15.86 -1.39 -17.97
N ASP A 193 16.01 -0.57 -19.02
CA ASP A 193 15.05 -0.50 -20.15
C ASP A 193 14.79 -1.86 -20.81
N ASP A 194 15.78 -2.76 -20.81
CA ASP A 194 15.69 -4.12 -21.38
C ASP A 194 14.92 -5.12 -20.51
N THR A 195 14.40 -4.69 -19.36
CA THR A 195 13.65 -5.58 -18.44
C THR A 195 12.18 -5.73 -18.81
N VAL A 196 11.59 -4.88 -19.65
CA VAL A 196 10.16 -4.98 -19.95
C VAL A 196 9.87 -6.12 -20.93
N LYS A 197 9.71 -7.33 -20.38
CA LYS A 197 9.20 -8.47 -21.14
C LYS A 197 7.69 -8.36 -21.26
N HIS A 198 7.18 -8.52 -22.48
CA HIS A 198 5.74 -8.63 -22.69
C HIS A 198 5.25 -9.97 -22.12
N PRO A 199 4.21 -9.96 -21.26
CA PRO A 199 3.64 -11.21 -20.76
C PRO A 199 3.06 -12.00 -21.93
N THR A 200 3.44 -13.27 -22.04
CA THR A 200 2.88 -14.21 -23.00
C THR A 200 1.69 -14.98 -22.42
N HIS A 201 1.52 -14.91 -21.10
CA HIS A 201 0.46 -15.55 -20.33
C HIS A 201 -0.07 -14.57 -19.27
N VAL A 202 -1.38 -14.48 -19.12
CA VAL A 202 -2.08 -13.63 -18.16
C VAL A 202 -3.14 -14.46 -17.47
N THR A 203 -2.94 -14.72 -16.18
CA THR A 203 -3.93 -15.43 -15.37
C THR A 203 -4.92 -14.43 -14.76
N ILE A 204 -6.21 -14.64 -15.00
CA ILE A 204 -7.30 -13.87 -14.37
C ILE A 204 -7.94 -14.75 -13.30
N PRO A 205 -7.88 -14.40 -12.01
CA PRO A 205 -8.42 -15.20 -10.92
C PRO A 205 -9.94 -15.04 -10.83
N MET A 206 -10.68 -15.91 -11.51
CA MET A 206 -12.14 -15.80 -11.70
C MET A 206 -12.91 -15.81 -10.38
N ASP A 207 -12.47 -16.66 -9.47
CA ASP A 207 -13.02 -16.83 -8.12
C ASP A 207 -12.93 -15.52 -7.31
N CYS A 208 -11.88 -14.72 -7.48
CA CYS A 208 -11.78 -13.38 -6.88
C CYS A 208 -12.86 -12.42 -7.39
N PHE A 209 -13.21 -12.47 -8.68
CA PHE A 209 -14.30 -11.65 -9.23
C PHE A 209 -15.68 -12.14 -8.77
N GLN A 210 -15.83 -13.44 -8.51
CA GLN A 210 -17.06 -13.98 -7.92
C GLN A 210 -17.30 -13.48 -6.49
N ILE A 211 -16.24 -13.12 -5.74
CA ILE A 211 -16.38 -12.46 -4.43
C ILE A 211 -16.97 -11.04 -4.57
N LEU A 212 -16.70 -10.37 -5.69
CA LEU A 212 -17.11 -8.98 -5.91
C LEU A 212 -18.60 -8.83 -6.33
N GLY A 213 -19.30 -9.90 -6.75
CA GLY A 213 -20.71 -9.84 -7.14
C GLY A 213 -21.24 -11.00 -8.01
N SER A 214 -22.39 -10.78 -8.67
CA SER A 214 -23.20 -11.78 -9.41
C SER A 214 -23.14 -11.65 -10.96
N PRO A 215 -23.78 -12.52 -11.76
CA PRO A 215 -23.19 -13.34 -12.84
C PRO A 215 -22.76 -12.66 -14.15
N ASP A 216 -22.85 -11.34 -14.28
CA ASP A 216 -22.40 -10.59 -15.46
C ASP A 216 -21.19 -9.70 -15.16
N ASP A 217 -20.41 -10.01 -14.11
CA ASP A 217 -19.37 -9.14 -13.52
C ASP A 217 -18.67 -8.28 -14.58
N HIS A 218 -19.17 -7.05 -14.69
CA HIS A 218 -18.83 -6.15 -15.79
C HIS A 218 -17.36 -5.77 -15.71
N THR A 219 -16.80 -5.76 -14.49
CA THR A 219 -15.37 -5.55 -14.24
C THR A 219 -14.53 -6.65 -14.87
N TYR A 220 -14.88 -7.92 -14.65
CA TYR A 220 -14.25 -9.06 -15.29
C TYR A 220 -14.39 -8.96 -16.81
N GLN A 221 -15.58 -8.68 -17.33
CA GLN A 221 -15.78 -8.56 -18.78
C GLN A 221 -14.88 -7.47 -19.38
N ILE A 222 -14.79 -6.30 -18.73
CA ILE A 222 -13.92 -5.19 -19.14
C ILE A 222 -12.45 -5.59 -19.05
N VAL A 223 -12.02 -6.21 -17.96
CA VAL A 223 -10.63 -6.65 -17.75
C VAL A 223 -10.25 -7.69 -18.78
N ASN A 224 -11.05 -8.74 -18.94
CA ASN A 224 -10.83 -9.81 -19.90
C ASN A 224 -10.79 -9.27 -21.34
N ALA A 225 -11.73 -8.41 -21.73
CA ALA A 225 -11.72 -7.79 -23.06
C ALA A 225 -10.49 -6.88 -23.27
N SER A 226 -10.07 -6.15 -22.24
CA SER A 226 -8.90 -5.26 -22.30
C SER A 226 -7.59 -6.04 -22.41
N VAL A 227 -7.45 -7.12 -21.63
CA VAL A 227 -6.31 -8.05 -21.69
C VAL A 227 -6.27 -8.74 -23.06
N ALA A 228 -7.42 -9.22 -23.55
CA ALA A 228 -7.51 -9.88 -24.86
C ALA A 228 -7.12 -8.94 -26.00
N LYS A 229 -7.59 -7.69 -25.93
CA LYS A 229 -7.20 -6.63 -26.88
C LYS A 229 -5.71 -6.33 -26.85
N LYS A 230 -5.06 -6.42 -25.68
CA LYS A 230 -3.66 -6.04 -25.50
C LYS A 230 -2.66 -7.18 -25.78
N PHE A 231 -3.00 -8.40 -25.38
CA PHE A 231 -2.09 -9.56 -25.38
C PHE A 231 -2.58 -10.73 -26.24
N GLY A 232 -3.80 -10.64 -26.80
CA GLY A 232 -4.46 -11.71 -27.53
C GLY A 232 -5.23 -12.65 -26.62
N SER A 233 -6.40 -13.12 -27.06
CA SER A 233 -7.24 -14.03 -26.26
C SER A 233 -6.56 -15.35 -25.92
N HIS A 234 -5.59 -15.79 -26.73
CA HIS A 234 -4.80 -17.00 -26.47
C HIS A 234 -3.86 -16.88 -25.27
N ALA A 235 -3.58 -15.66 -24.81
CA ALA A 235 -2.69 -15.40 -23.68
C ALA A 235 -3.43 -15.44 -22.34
N ILE A 236 -4.77 -15.55 -22.36
CA ILE A 236 -5.59 -15.48 -21.15
C ILE A 236 -5.85 -16.88 -20.62
N ASP A 237 -5.63 -17.02 -19.32
CA ASP A 237 -5.96 -18.19 -18.53
C ASP A 237 -6.88 -17.79 -17.38
N ASN A 238 -8.14 -18.22 -17.46
CA ASN A 238 -9.15 -17.95 -16.45
C ASN A 238 -9.09 -19.05 -15.39
N ALA A 239 -8.18 -18.90 -14.44
CA ALA A 239 -7.95 -19.87 -13.37
C ALA A 239 -8.83 -19.61 -12.14
N ASN A 240 -9.13 -20.67 -11.40
CA ASN A 240 -9.61 -20.56 -10.02
C ASN A 240 -8.38 -20.50 -9.10
N LEU A 241 -8.14 -19.34 -8.49
CA LEU A 241 -6.98 -19.13 -7.64
C LEU A 241 -7.10 -19.90 -6.32
N GLY A 242 -8.30 -20.03 -5.75
CA GLY A 242 -8.56 -20.83 -4.56
C GLY A 242 -8.22 -22.30 -4.74
N ASP A 243 -8.64 -22.90 -5.86
CA ASP A 243 -8.30 -24.29 -6.19
C ASP A 243 -6.79 -24.43 -6.38
N PHE A 244 -6.17 -23.52 -7.13
CA PHE A 244 -4.72 -23.50 -7.32
C PHE A 244 -3.95 -23.42 -5.98
N VAL A 245 -4.39 -22.56 -5.06
CA VAL A 245 -3.77 -22.42 -3.73
C VAL A 245 -3.97 -23.71 -2.91
N SER A 246 -5.15 -24.32 -2.97
CA SER A 246 -5.43 -25.59 -2.29
C SER A 246 -4.49 -26.71 -2.76
N ASP A 247 -4.23 -26.77 -4.06
CA ASP A 247 -3.40 -27.82 -4.66
C ASP A 247 -1.89 -27.59 -4.44
N ASN A 248 -1.46 -26.33 -4.28
CA ASN A 248 -0.03 -25.95 -4.31
C ASN A 248 0.50 -25.38 -2.99
N VAL A 249 -0.34 -25.21 -1.96
CA VAL A 249 0.03 -24.70 -0.63
C VAL A 249 -0.47 -25.67 0.44
N PRO A 250 0.13 -26.88 0.55
CA PRO A 250 -0.40 -27.95 1.39
C PRO A 250 -0.54 -27.57 2.87
N SER A 251 0.28 -26.64 3.37
CA SER A 251 0.23 -26.21 4.78
C SER A 251 -1.08 -25.51 5.17
N ILE A 252 -1.87 -25.00 4.20
CA ILE A 252 -3.18 -24.40 4.52
C ILE A 252 -4.18 -25.42 5.05
N GLY A 253 -4.04 -26.70 4.69
CA GLY A 253 -5.00 -27.75 5.06
C GLY A 253 -5.18 -27.91 6.57
N LYS A 254 -4.15 -27.55 7.35
CA LYS A 254 -4.19 -27.55 8.82
C LYS A 254 -5.16 -26.52 9.39
N PHE A 255 -5.36 -25.42 8.68
CA PHE A 255 -6.15 -24.27 9.14
C PHE A 255 -7.53 -24.20 8.47
N ILE A 256 -7.72 -24.87 7.32
CA ILE A 256 -9.03 -24.91 6.64
C ILE A 256 -10.13 -25.43 7.57
N ALA A 257 -9.81 -26.43 8.41
CA ALA A 257 -10.76 -27.05 9.34
C ALA A 257 -11.17 -26.12 10.50
N ASP A 258 -10.42 -25.04 10.77
CA ASP A 258 -10.71 -24.09 11.83
C ASP A 258 -11.77 -23.05 11.44
N PHE A 259 -12.18 -23.02 10.16
CA PHE A 259 -13.25 -22.16 9.68
C PHE A 259 -14.57 -22.94 9.65
N SER A 260 -15.61 -22.43 10.31
CA SER A 260 -16.94 -23.04 10.25
C SER A 260 -17.55 -22.91 8.84
N GLU A 261 -18.43 -23.85 8.43
CA GLU A 261 -19.14 -23.76 7.14
C GLU A 261 -19.92 -22.43 6.95
N SER A 262 -20.30 -21.77 8.04
CA SER A 262 -20.96 -20.45 8.04
C SER A 262 -20.01 -19.26 7.95
N GLU A 263 -18.71 -19.45 8.23
CA GLU A 263 -17.66 -18.44 8.16
C GLU A 263 -16.80 -18.58 6.91
N LEU A 264 -16.87 -19.71 6.20
CA LEU A 264 -16.19 -19.92 4.92
C LEU A 264 -16.68 -18.88 3.90
N PRO A 265 -15.84 -17.92 3.51
CA PRO A 265 -16.13 -17.02 2.41
C PRO A 265 -16.17 -17.83 1.11
N SER A 266 -16.63 -17.20 0.02
CA SER A 266 -16.76 -17.83 -1.30
C SER A 266 -15.50 -18.54 -1.83
N VAL A 267 -14.31 -18.30 -1.23
CA VAL A 267 -13.06 -19.00 -1.53
C VAL A 267 -12.29 -19.36 -0.23
N PRO A 268 -12.45 -20.59 0.31
CA PRO A 268 -11.83 -21.04 1.58
C PRO A 268 -10.32 -20.84 1.68
N ALA A 269 -9.57 -21.29 0.67
CA ALA A 269 -8.11 -21.22 0.68
C ALA A 269 -7.59 -19.78 0.78
N LEU A 270 -8.18 -18.84 0.02
CA LEU A 270 -7.80 -17.43 0.07
C LEU A 270 -8.14 -16.78 1.42
N SER A 271 -9.12 -17.31 2.13
CA SER A 271 -9.53 -16.84 3.45
C SER A 271 -8.52 -17.26 4.52
N VAL A 272 -8.00 -18.49 4.43
CA VAL A 272 -6.84 -18.92 5.24
C VAL A 272 -5.63 -18.03 4.95
N ILE A 273 -5.32 -17.78 3.68
CA ILE A 273 -4.19 -16.89 3.30
C ILE A 273 -4.38 -15.48 3.88
N SER A 274 -5.59 -14.93 3.81
CA SER A 274 -5.92 -13.63 4.39
C SER A 274 -5.72 -13.62 5.91
N HIS A 275 -6.21 -14.65 6.61
CA HIS A 275 -6.03 -14.82 8.05
C HIS A 275 -4.53 -14.87 8.42
N VAL A 276 -3.76 -15.73 7.75
CA VAL A 276 -2.30 -15.85 7.93
C VAL A 276 -1.59 -14.51 7.71
N MET A 277 -1.97 -13.79 6.66
CA MET A 277 -1.42 -12.46 6.38
C MET A 277 -1.69 -11.48 7.53
N PHE A 278 -2.93 -11.41 8.03
CA PHE A 278 -3.29 -10.50 9.13
C PHE A 278 -2.63 -10.86 10.45
N SER A 279 -2.42 -12.16 10.74
CA SER A 279 -1.71 -12.62 11.94
C SER A 279 -0.22 -12.26 11.88
N LEU A 280 0.43 -12.50 10.74
CA LEU A 280 1.82 -12.07 10.52
C LEU A 280 1.99 -10.55 10.61
N LEU A 281 1.06 -9.78 10.03
CA LEU A 281 1.04 -8.32 10.12
C LEU A 281 0.92 -7.84 11.56
N ARG A 282 -0.01 -8.42 12.35
CA ARG A 282 -0.17 -8.14 13.78
C ARG A 282 1.12 -8.42 14.56
N SER A 283 1.73 -9.58 14.32
CA SER A 283 2.98 -9.99 14.96
C SER A 283 4.12 -9.01 14.67
N GLN A 284 4.28 -8.57 13.42
CA GLN A 284 5.30 -7.56 13.08
C GLN A 284 5.01 -6.19 13.69
N PHE A 285 3.74 -5.76 13.68
CA PHE A 285 3.36 -4.51 14.33
C PHE A 285 3.67 -4.55 15.84
N LYS A 286 3.34 -5.65 16.52
CA LYS A 286 3.71 -5.90 17.93
C LYS A 286 5.22 -5.82 18.11
N ALA A 287 6.00 -6.52 17.30
CA ALA A 287 7.46 -6.51 17.39
C ALA A 287 8.06 -5.10 17.19
N ASN A 288 7.46 -4.28 16.31
CA ASN A 288 7.94 -2.93 16.04
C ASN A 288 7.56 -1.92 17.14
N HIS A 289 6.35 -2.02 17.71
CA HIS A 289 5.73 -0.90 18.45
C HIS A 289 5.24 -1.23 19.85
N ALA A 290 5.25 -2.51 20.29
CA ALA A 290 4.69 -2.89 21.59
C ALA A 290 5.38 -2.18 22.77
N GLU A 291 6.70 -1.99 22.73
CA GLU A 291 7.44 -1.28 23.77
C GLU A 291 6.92 0.17 23.92
N TRP A 292 6.78 0.88 22.80
CA TRP A 292 6.28 2.25 22.79
C TRP A 292 4.82 2.32 23.24
N VAL A 293 3.95 1.46 22.71
CA VAL A 293 2.53 1.42 23.11
C VAL A 293 2.38 1.16 24.61
N ASN A 294 3.15 0.23 25.18
CA ASN A 294 3.06 -0.13 26.59
C ASN A 294 3.65 0.95 27.53
N SER A 295 4.74 1.59 27.13
CA SER A 295 5.42 2.61 27.94
C SER A 295 4.74 3.98 27.88
N VAL A 296 4.36 4.42 26.68
CA VAL A 296 3.80 5.76 26.45
C VAL A 296 2.29 5.79 26.66
N LYS A 297 1.60 4.67 26.44
CA LYS A 297 0.13 4.56 26.50
C LYS A 297 -0.55 5.67 25.66
N PRO A 298 -0.26 5.69 24.34
CA PRO A 298 -0.70 6.77 23.47
C PRO A 298 -2.21 6.91 23.47
N ASN A 299 -2.68 8.14 23.27
CA ASN A 299 -4.10 8.36 23.01
C ASN A 299 -4.44 7.87 21.60
N LEU A 300 -5.03 6.68 21.49
CA LEU A 300 -5.46 6.08 20.23
C LEU A 300 -6.91 6.41 19.90
N GLY A 301 -7.20 6.58 18.62
CA GLY A 301 -8.55 6.77 18.10
C GLY A 301 -9.51 5.61 18.43
N PRO A 302 -10.83 5.86 18.44
CA PRO A 302 -11.84 4.85 18.73
C PRO A 302 -11.83 3.73 17.67
N GLY A 303 -11.98 2.47 18.09
CA GLY A 303 -11.90 1.29 17.20
C GLY A 303 -10.48 0.85 16.92
N LEU A 304 -9.55 1.79 16.70
CA LEU A 304 -8.14 1.48 16.55
C LEU A 304 -7.52 1.01 17.87
N ARG A 305 -7.93 1.63 18.98
CA ARG A 305 -7.48 1.28 20.33
C ARG A 305 -7.66 -0.19 20.64
N GLU A 306 -8.84 -0.74 20.37
CA GLU A 306 -9.16 -2.15 20.60
C GLU A 306 -8.28 -3.05 19.73
N ASN A 307 -8.09 -2.69 18.46
CA ASN A 307 -7.28 -3.44 17.51
C ASN A 307 -5.78 -3.44 17.87
N ILE A 308 -5.21 -2.28 18.22
CA ILE A 308 -3.80 -2.15 18.61
C ILE A 308 -3.56 -2.83 19.97
N HIS A 309 -4.42 -2.61 20.96
CA HIS A 309 -4.27 -3.32 22.23
C HIS A 309 -4.44 -4.81 22.07
N GLY A 310 -5.37 -5.27 21.24
CA GLY A 310 -5.51 -6.69 20.89
C GLY A 310 -4.25 -7.25 20.24
N ALA A 311 -3.64 -6.53 19.29
CA ALA A 311 -2.39 -6.93 18.64
C ALA A 311 -1.17 -6.92 19.58
N VAL A 312 -1.11 -5.98 20.53
CA VAL A 312 0.00 -5.88 21.50
C VAL A 312 -0.16 -6.90 22.64
N ALA A 313 -1.40 -7.16 23.06
CA ALA A 313 -1.71 -8.09 24.14
C ALA A 313 -1.84 -9.56 23.69
N SER A 314 -1.89 -9.84 22.38
CA SER A 314 -1.94 -11.20 21.89
C SER A 314 -0.74 -12.00 22.42
N GLY A 315 -1.01 -13.15 23.02
CA GLY A 315 0.02 -14.06 23.51
C GLY A 315 0.92 -14.57 22.38
N ASP A 316 2.02 -15.22 22.74
CA ASP A 316 2.93 -15.85 21.75
C ASP A 316 2.42 -17.25 21.33
N ASP A 317 1.13 -17.54 21.57
CA ASP A 317 0.48 -18.82 21.31
C ASP A 317 0.02 -18.97 19.85
N GLU A 318 0.13 -17.93 19.02
CA GLU A 318 -0.13 -18.05 17.57
C GLU A 318 0.96 -18.92 16.92
N PRO A 319 0.60 -19.84 15.99
CA PRO A 319 1.55 -20.73 15.32
C PRO A 319 2.35 -19.98 14.24
N LEU A 320 3.14 -18.98 14.63
CA LEU A 320 3.84 -18.06 13.72
C LEU A 320 4.80 -18.78 12.76
N GLU A 321 5.46 -19.84 13.22
CA GLU A 321 6.33 -20.67 12.35
C GLU A 321 5.52 -21.34 11.22
N GLU A 322 4.31 -21.81 11.53
CA GLU A 322 3.42 -22.43 10.54
C GLU A 322 2.85 -21.37 9.59
N PHE A 323 2.51 -20.18 10.09
CA PHE A 323 2.09 -19.05 9.26
C PHE A 323 3.20 -18.58 8.30
N LEU A 324 4.45 -18.57 8.75
CA LEU A 324 5.61 -18.29 7.91
C LEU A 324 5.80 -19.37 6.84
N ALA A 325 5.58 -20.64 7.17
CA ALA A 325 5.62 -21.75 6.21
C ALA A 325 4.53 -21.60 5.14
N VAL A 326 3.27 -21.33 5.53
CA VAL A 326 2.17 -21.06 4.59
C VAL A 326 2.51 -19.89 3.66
N ARG A 327 3.05 -18.79 4.20
CA ARG A 327 3.46 -17.64 3.38
C ARG A 327 4.56 -18.02 2.39
N ALA A 328 5.55 -18.80 2.80
CA ALA A 328 6.65 -19.23 1.92
C ALA A 328 6.16 -20.14 0.78
N GLU A 329 5.32 -21.12 1.11
CA GLU A 329 4.67 -22.00 0.13
C GLU A 329 3.82 -21.20 -0.85
N PHE A 330 2.97 -20.29 -0.36
CA PHE A 330 2.12 -19.46 -1.21
C PHE A 330 2.94 -18.57 -2.15
N LYS A 331 4.03 -17.95 -1.67
CA LYS A 331 4.96 -17.20 -2.53
C LYS A 331 5.58 -18.09 -3.61
N SER A 332 6.00 -19.30 -3.26
CA SER A 332 6.56 -20.27 -4.21
C SER A 332 5.54 -20.70 -5.27
N ALA A 333 4.31 -20.99 -4.84
CA ALA A 333 3.21 -21.36 -5.72
C ALA A 333 2.87 -20.23 -6.70
N LEU A 334 2.73 -18.99 -6.23
CA LEU A 334 2.51 -17.85 -7.12
C LEU A 334 3.68 -17.62 -8.09
N ALA A 335 4.92 -17.76 -7.64
CA ALA A 335 6.09 -17.66 -8.52
C ALA A 335 6.08 -18.74 -9.62
N ALA A 336 5.67 -19.96 -9.27
CA ALA A 336 5.53 -21.07 -10.21
C ALA A 336 4.36 -20.86 -11.18
N LEU A 337 3.23 -20.30 -10.74
CA LEU A 337 2.09 -19.95 -11.59
C LEU A 337 2.50 -18.97 -12.69
N LEU A 338 3.35 -18.00 -12.34
CA LEU A 338 3.81 -16.95 -13.23
C LEU A 338 4.98 -17.37 -14.17
N LYS A 339 5.36 -18.66 -14.22
CA LYS A 339 6.50 -19.27 -14.95
C LYS A 339 7.42 -18.28 -15.70
N ALA A 340 8.49 -17.89 -15.00
CA ALA A 340 9.76 -17.36 -15.53
C ALA A 340 9.72 -16.13 -16.45
N ILE A 341 9.16 -15.02 -15.93
CA ILE A 341 9.86 -13.74 -16.02
C ILE A 341 10.37 -13.42 -14.62
N PHE A 342 11.57 -13.92 -14.28
CA PHE A 342 12.35 -13.32 -13.21
C PHE A 342 12.73 -11.91 -13.66
N ILE A 343 11.94 -10.94 -13.23
CA ILE A 343 12.42 -9.61 -12.88
C ILE A 343 12.16 -9.56 -11.39
N TYR A 344 13.14 -9.14 -10.60
CA TYR A 344 13.00 -8.97 -9.16
C TYR A 344 11.62 -8.35 -8.85
N PHE A 345 10.79 -9.07 -8.09
CA PHE A 345 9.56 -8.55 -7.51
C PHE A 345 9.83 -8.24 -6.05
#